data_AF-A0A7S4SBZ4-F1
#
_entry.id   AF-A0A7S4SBZ4-F1
#
_cell.length_a   1.000
_cell.length_b   1.000
_cell.length_c   1.000
_cell.angle_alpha   90.00
_cell.angle_beta   90.00
_cell.angle_gamma   90.00
#
_symmetry.space_group_name_H-M   'P 1'
#
loop_
_entity.id
_entity.type
_entity.pdbx_description
1 polymer ?
#
loop_
_entity_poly.entity_id
_entity_poly.type
_entity_poly.pdbx_seq_one_letter_code
_entity_poly.pdbx_strand_id
1 'polypeptide(L)'
;SSHFGSRAGTTGGMGTPERSPPDVRADDDGASSSGHSASEASSSDGQSSRATLQLCPLDLRFSQKKMRNVFADGRLVEDAVEMVKPVSRPADEAELYDAAWRLEAPFPPIEVLRWRCKLRDETTGRPLLDESRREVFEDTESWFTLDNRRLYCLQKVALKLLPQRCTVDVVAEIRKDRRMREIRKFRTMDSGQSILVGSRVDGVPFRRWAWREEAAQGRGRGRGRRADDVGGHGAKGGGKAHGKAGETGGRGGGAKGAGRGDWAADGEAAGKGGKGGKAGGYKGKGGAKGGAGYGGKGSGGKGKGIEDAGKGYKGPGYVQSSAPAAQSTATHSGGGGRRRGGGRGGR
;
A
#
# COMPACT_ATOMS: atom_id res chain seq x y z
N SER A 1 58.42 -4.94 5.65
CA SER A 1 58.50 -5.90 4.55
C SER A 1 57.31 -5.74 3.62
N SER A 2 57.61 -5.12 2.50
CA SER A 2 56.84 -5.04 1.26
C SER A 2 56.35 -6.40 0.78
N HIS A 3 55.17 -6.46 0.15
CA HIS A 3 54.94 -7.21 -1.10
C HIS A 3 53.71 -6.61 -1.81
N PHE A 4 53.98 -5.82 -2.84
CA PHE A 4 53.05 -5.30 -3.82
C PHE A 4 52.96 -6.35 -4.95
N GLY A 5 51.75 -6.78 -5.31
CA GLY A 5 51.50 -7.70 -6.41
C GLY A 5 50.68 -7.04 -7.50
N SER A 6 51.35 -6.37 -8.44
CA SER A 6 50.77 -5.84 -9.67
C SER A 6 50.53 -6.97 -10.68
N ARG A 7 49.36 -7.00 -11.31
CA ARG A 7 49.15 -7.70 -12.59
C ARG A 7 48.32 -6.86 -13.54
N ALA A 8 49.01 -6.39 -14.58
CA ALA A 8 48.45 -5.85 -15.80
C ALA A 8 48.34 -6.96 -16.86
N GLY A 9 47.39 -6.80 -17.78
CA GLY A 9 47.16 -7.63 -18.96
C GLY A 9 45.67 -7.60 -19.30
N THR A 10 45.19 -7.49 -20.53
CA THR A 10 45.81 -7.52 -21.86
C THR A 10 44.76 -6.93 -22.81
N THR A 11 45.21 -6.17 -23.79
CA THR A 11 44.45 -5.60 -24.90
C THR A 11 44.10 -6.64 -25.97
N GLY A 12 42.91 -6.57 -26.56
CA GLY A 12 42.52 -7.29 -27.80
C GLY A 12 41.04 -7.69 -27.78
N GLY A 13 40.24 -7.61 -28.83
CA GLY A 13 40.37 -7.15 -30.21
C GLY A 13 38.94 -6.87 -30.72
N MET A 14 38.75 -5.86 -31.58
CA MET A 14 38.36 -6.01 -32.99
C MET A 14 37.25 -7.02 -33.31
N GLY A 15 36.14 -6.50 -33.88
CA GLY A 15 35.29 -7.25 -34.80
C GLY A 15 33.78 -7.13 -34.56
N THR A 16 33.16 -6.01 -34.93
CA THR A 16 31.70 -5.94 -35.13
C THR A 16 31.39 -6.10 -36.62
N PRO A 17 30.72 -7.17 -37.06
CA PRO A 17 30.20 -7.27 -38.41
C PRO A 17 28.94 -6.41 -38.57
N GLU A 18 29.05 -5.44 -39.46
CA GLU A 18 27.98 -4.64 -40.04
C GLU A 18 27.01 -5.56 -40.80
N ARG A 19 25.76 -5.67 -40.32
CA ARG A 19 24.68 -6.35 -41.03
C ARG A 19 23.71 -5.29 -41.55
N SER A 20 23.68 -5.16 -42.87
CA SER A 20 22.72 -4.37 -43.63
C SER A 20 21.28 -4.85 -43.38
N PRO A 21 20.30 -3.92 -43.31
CA PRO A 21 18.88 -4.28 -43.29
C PRO A 21 18.39 -4.68 -44.70
N PRO A 22 17.50 -5.68 -44.82
CA PRO A 22 16.86 -6.02 -46.09
C PRO A 22 15.75 -5.03 -46.45
N ASP A 23 15.74 -4.63 -47.72
CA ASP A 23 14.66 -3.94 -48.43
C ASP A 23 13.33 -4.68 -48.28
N VAL A 24 12.33 -4.00 -47.72
CA VAL A 24 10.94 -4.46 -47.70
C VAL A 24 10.20 -3.74 -48.81
N ARG A 25 9.83 -4.53 -49.83
CA ARG A 25 9.06 -4.11 -51.00
C ARG A 25 7.67 -3.62 -50.59
N ALA A 26 7.33 -2.46 -51.15
CA ALA A 26 5.96 -2.04 -51.39
C ALA A 26 5.29 -3.00 -52.38
N ASP A 27 3.99 -3.22 -52.21
CA ASP A 27 2.96 -3.55 -53.22
C ASP A 27 1.81 -4.27 -52.48
N ASP A 28 0.66 -3.62 -52.35
CA ASP A 28 -0.64 -4.17 -52.80
C ASP A 28 -1.78 -3.19 -52.45
N ASP A 29 -2.25 -2.49 -53.49
CA ASP A 29 -3.44 -1.65 -53.51
C ASP A 29 -4.70 -2.54 -53.63
N GLY A 30 -5.25 -2.94 -52.49
CA GLY A 30 -6.51 -3.69 -52.41
C GLY A 30 -7.71 -2.81 -52.06
N ALA A 31 -8.22 -2.06 -53.04
CA ALA A 31 -9.51 -1.37 -52.94
C ALA A 31 -10.67 -2.39 -52.97
N SER A 32 -11.49 -2.45 -51.91
CA SER A 32 -12.83 -3.03 -52.00
C SER A 32 -13.78 -2.62 -50.88
N SER A 33 -14.89 -2.04 -51.33
CA SER A 33 -16.25 -2.26 -50.83
C SER A 33 -16.65 -1.64 -49.49
N SER A 34 -17.20 -0.43 -49.62
CA SER A 34 -18.11 0.21 -48.66
C SER A 34 -19.44 -0.57 -48.57
N GLY A 35 -19.61 -1.34 -47.50
CA GLY A 35 -20.89 -1.90 -47.07
C GLY A 35 -21.16 -1.52 -45.62
N HIS A 36 -21.70 -0.32 -45.39
CA HIS A 36 -22.16 0.12 -44.07
C HIS A 36 -23.50 -0.53 -43.73
N SER A 37 -23.47 -1.82 -43.39
CA SER A 37 -24.54 -2.44 -42.60
C SER A 37 -24.29 -2.08 -41.13
N ALA A 38 -25.18 -1.27 -40.58
CA ALA A 38 -25.24 -0.96 -39.15
C ALA A 38 -25.65 -2.21 -38.37
N SER A 39 -24.72 -3.16 -38.22
CA SER A 39 -24.83 -4.21 -37.22
C SER A 39 -24.53 -3.59 -35.87
N GLU A 40 -25.54 -3.51 -35.01
CA GLU A 40 -25.40 -3.17 -33.61
C GLU A 40 -24.30 -4.04 -33.00
N ALA A 41 -23.11 -3.46 -32.85
CA ALA A 41 -22.00 -4.06 -32.15
C ALA A 41 -22.42 -4.15 -30.69
N SER A 42 -23.10 -5.25 -30.34
CA SER A 42 -23.21 -5.74 -28.99
C SER A 42 -21.78 -5.99 -28.52
N SER A 43 -21.16 -4.94 -27.96
CA SER A 43 -19.92 -4.99 -27.23
C SER A 43 -20.19 -5.80 -25.96
N SER A 44 -20.37 -7.11 -26.11
CA SER A 44 -20.08 -8.07 -25.05
C SER A 44 -18.56 -8.08 -24.91
N ASP A 45 -18.02 -6.95 -24.45
CA ASP A 45 -16.67 -6.87 -23.93
C ASP A 45 -16.60 -7.99 -22.90
N GLY A 46 -15.88 -9.05 -23.27
CA GLY A 46 -15.59 -10.18 -22.44
C GLY A 46 -14.84 -9.67 -21.23
N GLN A 47 -15.60 -9.23 -20.22
CA GLN A 47 -15.17 -9.17 -18.84
C GLN A 47 -14.84 -10.62 -18.48
N SER A 48 -13.63 -11.04 -18.86
CA SER A 48 -12.95 -12.19 -18.32
C SER A 48 -13.15 -12.06 -16.82
N SER A 49 -13.98 -12.95 -16.28
CA SER A 49 -14.38 -12.94 -14.90
C SER A 49 -13.10 -12.95 -14.09
N ARG A 50 -12.77 -11.80 -13.50
CA ARG A 50 -11.54 -11.70 -12.70
C ARG A 50 -11.66 -12.73 -11.60
N ALA A 51 -10.67 -13.61 -11.49
CA ALA A 51 -10.72 -14.72 -10.57
C ALA A 51 -10.76 -14.18 -9.13
N THR A 52 -11.85 -14.47 -8.41
CA THR A 52 -11.92 -14.22 -6.98
C THR A 52 -11.22 -15.36 -6.26
N LEU A 53 -10.30 -15.02 -5.34
CA LEU A 53 -9.59 -15.96 -4.49
C LEU A 53 -9.84 -15.60 -3.02
N GLN A 54 -9.55 -16.53 -2.10
CA GLN A 54 -9.50 -16.22 -0.67
C GLN A 54 -8.06 -16.36 -0.17
N LEU A 55 -7.51 -15.28 0.37
CA LEU A 55 -6.14 -15.22 0.85
C LEU A 55 -6.09 -14.73 2.30
N CYS A 56 -5.07 -15.15 3.05
CA CYS A 56 -4.78 -14.61 4.37
C CYS A 56 -4.20 -13.19 4.23
N PRO A 57 -4.78 -12.17 4.89
CA PRO A 57 -4.26 -10.80 4.81
C PRO A 57 -2.78 -10.68 5.23
N LEU A 58 -2.32 -11.50 6.18
CA LEU A 58 -0.94 -11.47 6.67
C LEU A 58 0.08 -12.06 5.68
N ASP A 59 -0.39 -12.81 4.67
CA ASP A 59 0.44 -13.35 3.59
C ASP A 59 0.58 -12.38 2.40
N LEU A 60 -0.22 -11.30 2.40
CA LEU A 60 -0.17 -10.24 1.39
C LEU A 60 0.88 -9.17 1.75
N ARG A 61 1.49 -8.60 0.72
CA ARG A 61 2.51 -7.55 0.84
C ARG A 61 2.00 -6.21 0.31
N PHE A 62 2.47 -5.12 0.89
CA PHE A 62 2.21 -3.77 0.39
C PHE A 62 2.96 -3.53 -0.91
N SER A 63 2.38 -2.83 -1.87
CA SER A 63 3.06 -2.47 -3.13
C SER A 63 3.85 -1.16 -3.04
N GLN A 64 3.60 -0.31 -2.04
CA GLN A 64 4.23 1.01 -1.91
C GLN A 64 4.70 1.25 -0.49
N LYS A 65 5.82 2.00 -0.34
CA LYS A 65 6.40 2.38 0.95
C LYS A 65 5.50 3.26 1.82
N LYS A 66 4.62 4.07 1.22
CA LYS A 66 3.82 5.08 1.91
C LYS A 66 2.34 4.91 1.57
N MET A 67 1.47 5.20 2.53
CA MET A 67 0.04 5.42 2.28
C MET A 67 -0.49 6.59 3.11
N ARG A 68 -1.57 7.19 2.63
CA ARG A 68 -2.33 8.18 3.37
C ARG A 68 -3.12 7.51 4.50
N ASN A 69 -3.28 8.22 5.62
CA ASN A 69 -4.12 7.83 6.76
C ASN A 69 -5.62 8.07 6.54
N VAL A 70 -6.01 8.59 5.36
CA VAL A 70 -7.40 8.83 4.95
C VAL A 70 -7.71 8.14 3.62
N PHE A 71 -8.94 7.68 3.45
CA PHE A 71 -9.49 7.17 2.20
C PHE A 71 -9.84 8.30 1.23
N ALA A 72 -10.18 7.95 -0.01
CA ALA A 72 -10.56 8.94 -1.04
C ALA A 72 -11.88 9.66 -0.72
N ASP A 73 -12.75 9.04 0.07
CA ASP A 73 -14.00 9.59 0.58
C ASP A 73 -13.82 10.41 1.87
N GLY A 74 -12.59 10.63 2.32
CA GLY A 74 -12.25 11.41 3.52
C GLY A 74 -12.31 10.64 4.84
N ARG A 75 -12.78 9.39 4.86
CA ARG A 75 -12.80 8.58 6.09
C ARG A 75 -11.39 8.24 6.57
N LEU A 76 -11.18 8.20 7.89
CA LEU A 76 -9.90 7.75 8.44
C LEU A 76 -9.73 6.24 8.22
N VAL A 77 -8.48 5.83 8.03
CA VAL A 77 -8.14 4.41 7.87
C VAL A 77 -8.43 3.62 9.15
N GLU A 78 -8.21 4.22 10.33
CA GLU A 78 -8.49 3.58 11.62
C GLU A 78 -9.99 3.34 11.84
N ASP A 79 -10.87 4.28 11.47
CA ASP A 79 -12.33 4.08 11.55
C ASP A 79 -12.76 2.87 10.70
N ALA A 80 -12.16 2.69 9.52
CA ALA A 80 -12.45 1.55 8.67
C ALA A 80 -11.93 0.22 9.25
N VAL A 81 -10.87 0.23 10.07
CA VAL A 81 -10.38 -0.97 10.79
C VAL A 81 -11.47 -1.48 11.73
N GLU A 82 -12.16 -0.59 12.43
CA GLU A 82 -13.23 -0.96 13.39
C GLU A 82 -14.47 -1.54 12.70
N MET A 83 -14.70 -1.15 11.45
CA MET A 83 -15.80 -1.65 10.64
C MET A 83 -15.54 -3.05 10.03
N VAL A 84 -14.31 -3.54 10.00
CA VAL A 84 -13.98 -4.88 9.47
C VAL A 84 -14.40 -5.93 10.50
N LYS A 85 -15.29 -6.84 10.09
CA LYS A 85 -15.90 -7.85 10.96
C LYS A 85 -15.28 -9.23 10.72
N PRO A 86 -14.77 -9.90 11.76
CA PRO A 86 -14.43 -11.31 11.67
C PRO A 86 -15.70 -12.16 11.79
N VAL A 87 -15.92 -13.04 10.82
CA VAL A 87 -17.03 -13.99 10.78
C VAL A 87 -16.48 -15.39 10.96
N SER A 88 -16.98 -16.11 11.97
CA SER A 88 -16.59 -17.51 12.22
C SER A 88 -17.13 -18.39 11.11
N ARG A 89 -16.29 -19.30 10.62
CA ARG A 89 -16.71 -20.31 9.65
C ARG A 89 -17.25 -21.55 10.34
N PRO A 90 -18.15 -22.31 9.68
CA PRO A 90 -18.44 -23.67 10.09
C PRO A 90 -17.20 -24.56 9.87
N ALA A 91 -17.15 -25.72 10.55
CA ALA A 91 -15.94 -26.53 10.64
C ALA A 91 -15.48 -27.09 9.27
N ASP A 92 -16.43 -27.45 8.41
CA ASP A 92 -16.22 -27.94 7.05
C ASP A 92 -15.57 -26.87 6.15
N GLU A 93 -16.05 -25.63 6.20
CA GLU A 93 -15.41 -24.52 5.49
C GLU A 93 -14.06 -24.15 6.08
N ALA A 94 -13.93 -24.18 7.40
CA ALA A 94 -12.67 -23.85 8.06
C ALA A 94 -11.54 -24.80 7.64
N GLU A 95 -11.85 -26.09 7.45
CA GLU A 95 -10.92 -27.10 6.94
C GLU A 95 -10.57 -26.84 5.47
N LEU A 96 -11.55 -26.54 4.61
CA LEU A 96 -11.34 -26.27 3.18
C LEU A 96 -10.37 -25.09 2.93
N TYR A 97 -10.47 -24.04 3.76
CA TYR A 97 -9.65 -22.83 3.61
C TYR A 97 -8.46 -22.75 4.56
N ASP A 98 -8.25 -23.75 5.42
CA ASP A 98 -7.27 -23.73 6.51
C ASP A 98 -7.36 -22.43 7.35
N ALA A 99 -8.58 -21.99 7.65
CA ALA A 99 -8.85 -20.75 8.36
C ALA A 99 -10.19 -20.76 9.09
N ALA A 100 -10.18 -20.54 10.40
CA ALA A 100 -11.39 -20.50 11.21
C ALA A 100 -12.27 -19.26 10.96
N TRP A 101 -11.70 -18.20 10.38
CA TRP A 101 -12.36 -16.90 10.22
C TRP A 101 -12.34 -16.40 8.78
N ARG A 102 -13.41 -15.70 8.40
CA ARG A 102 -13.47 -14.85 7.20
C ARG A 102 -13.57 -13.39 7.61
N LEU A 103 -12.86 -12.49 6.95
CA LEU A 103 -13.00 -11.06 7.18
C LEU A 103 -13.99 -10.44 6.19
N GLU A 104 -15.02 -9.79 6.72
CA GLU A 104 -15.95 -8.97 5.95
C GLU A 104 -15.60 -7.49 6.13
N ALA A 105 -15.35 -6.79 5.03
CA ALA A 105 -14.89 -5.41 5.03
C ALA A 105 -15.94 -4.45 4.45
N PRO A 106 -15.99 -3.18 4.91
CA PRO A 106 -16.93 -2.17 4.41
C PRO A 106 -16.50 -1.55 3.07
N PHE A 107 -15.65 -2.24 2.32
CA PHE A 107 -15.10 -1.79 1.04
C PHE A 107 -15.04 -2.95 0.05
N PRO A 108 -15.03 -2.67 -1.27
CA PRO A 108 -14.88 -3.70 -2.29
C PRO A 108 -13.65 -4.60 -2.06
N PRO A 109 -13.68 -5.87 -2.49
CA PRO A 109 -12.53 -6.75 -2.44
C PRO A 109 -11.26 -6.09 -2.98
N ILE A 110 -10.13 -6.34 -2.32
CA ILE A 110 -8.85 -5.77 -2.74
C ILE A 110 -8.33 -6.48 -3.99
N GLU A 111 -7.73 -5.72 -4.88
CA GLU A 111 -7.03 -6.28 -6.03
C GLU A 111 -5.62 -6.72 -5.62
N VAL A 112 -5.23 -7.93 -6.06
CA VAL A 112 -3.93 -8.52 -5.79
C VAL A 112 -3.24 -8.98 -7.08
N LEU A 113 -1.92 -8.89 -7.08
CA LEU A 113 -1.06 -9.31 -8.18
C LEU A 113 0.05 -10.22 -7.65
N ARG A 114 0.29 -11.35 -8.34
CA ARG A 114 1.44 -12.20 -8.09
C ARG A 114 2.65 -11.64 -8.84
N TRP A 115 3.69 -11.27 -8.12
CA TRP A 115 4.84 -10.54 -8.69
C TRP A 115 6.15 -10.87 -7.97
N ARG A 116 7.28 -10.77 -8.69
CA ARG A 116 8.63 -10.84 -8.09
C ARG A 116 9.11 -9.43 -7.79
N CYS A 117 9.28 -9.10 -6.51
CA CYS A 117 9.67 -7.75 -6.16
C CYS A 117 11.10 -7.48 -6.61
N LYS A 118 11.32 -6.29 -7.17
CA LYS A 118 12.66 -5.80 -7.46
C LYS A 118 13.32 -5.40 -6.14
N LEU A 119 14.49 -5.98 -5.85
CA LEU A 119 15.24 -5.67 -4.64
C LEU A 119 15.86 -4.28 -4.74
N ARG A 120 15.88 -3.59 -3.61
CA ARG A 120 16.38 -2.22 -3.50
C ARG A 120 17.27 -2.11 -2.28
N ASP A 121 18.28 -1.27 -2.39
CA ASP A 121 19.12 -0.91 -1.27
C ASP A 121 18.31 -0.12 -0.25
N GLU A 122 18.31 -0.56 1.01
CA GLU A 122 17.47 0.00 2.08
C GLU A 122 17.78 1.46 2.39
N THR A 123 19.04 1.87 2.19
CA THR A 123 19.53 3.20 2.53
C THR A 123 19.21 4.21 1.42
N THR A 124 19.48 3.82 0.16
CA THR A 124 19.42 4.70 -1.01
C THR A 124 18.13 4.55 -1.82
N GLY A 125 17.41 3.44 -1.66
CA GLY A 125 16.22 3.09 -2.45
C GLY A 125 16.49 2.75 -3.92
N ARG A 126 17.77 2.71 -4.32
CA ARG A 126 18.18 2.34 -5.67
C ARG A 126 18.00 0.83 -5.89
N PRO A 127 17.71 0.40 -7.13
CA PRO A 127 17.75 -1.01 -7.48
C PRO A 127 19.07 -1.67 -7.06
N LEU A 128 18.99 -2.84 -6.41
CA LEU A 128 20.15 -3.69 -6.27
C LEU A 128 20.51 -4.26 -7.65
N LEU A 129 21.79 -4.22 -7.99
CA LEU A 129 22.33 -4.75 -9.23
C LEU A 129 23.24 -5.95 -8.93
N ASP A 130 23.16 -6.99 -9.77
CA ASP A 130 24.07 -8.14 -9.74
C ASP A 130 25.47 -7.75 -10.29
N GLU A 131 26.41 -8.70 -10.27
CA GLU A 131 27.77 -8.53 -10.83
C GLU A 131 27.75 -8.15 -12.32
N SER A 132 26.70 -8.54 -13.05
CA SER A 132 26.46 -8.20 -14.46
C SER A 132 25.75 -6.86 -14.65
N ARG A 133 25.59 -6.06 -13.58
CA ARG A 133 24.84 -4.79 -13.56
C ARG A 133 23.37 -4.90 -13.95
N ARG A 134 22.76 -6.08 -13.78
CA ARG A 134 21.32 -6.31 -14.00
C ARG A 134 20.57 -6.20 -12.68
N GLU A 135 19.32 -5.80 -12.76
CA GLU A 135 18.47 -5.61 -11.59
C GLU A 135 18.18 -6.94 -10.90
N VAL A 136 18.37 -7.00 -9.58
CA VAL A 136 18.08 -8.18 -8.76
C VAL A 136 16.61 -8.16 -8.36
N PHE A 137 15.97 -9.33 -8.46
CA PHE A 137 14.59 -9.55 -8.04
C PHE A 137 14.57 -10.62 -6.95
N GLU A 138 13.51 -10.67 -6.17
CA GLU A 138 13.26 -11.80 -5.28
C GLU A 138 13.16 -13.11 -6.09
N ASP A 139 13.73 -14.18 -5.53
CA ASP A 139 13.70 -15.51 -6.14
C ASP A 139 12.28 -16.07 -6.25
N THR A 140 11.43 -15.72 -5.29
CA THR A 140 10.06 -16.20 -5.17
C THR A 140 9.05 -15.12 -5.51
N GLU A 141 7.97 -15.52 -6.19
CA GLU A 141 6.82 -14.66 -6.39
C GLU A 141 6.02 -14.53 -5.10
N SER A 142 5.52 -13.34 -4.83
CA SER A 142 4.64 -13.07 -3.70
C SER A 142 3.39 -12.33 -4.15
N TRP A 143 2.36 -12.36 -3.31
CA TRP A 143 1.12 -11.62 -3.54
C TRP A 143 1.25 -10.19 -3.02
N PHE A 144 1.06 -9.22 -3.90
CA PHE A 144 1.07 -7.80 -3.59
C PHE A 144 -0.32 -7.21 -3.77
N THR A 145 -0.74 -6.33 -2.86
CA THR A 145 -1.98 -5.57 -3.03
C THR A 145 -1.76 -4.34 -3.92
N LEU A 146 -2.77 -3.98 -4.71
CA LEU A 146 -2.84 -2.69 -5.38
C LEU A 146 -3.46 -1.60 -4.48
N ASP A 147 -4.05 -1.99 -3.33
CA ASP A 147 -4.79 -1.14 -2.40
C ASP A 147 -4.21 -1.18 -0.97
N ASN A 148 -3.05 -0.55 -0.76
CA ASN A 148 -2.35 -0.58 0.53
C ASN A 148 -3.20 -0.16 1.75
N ARG A 149 -4.08 0.83 1.59
CA ARG A 149 -4.96 1.31 2.68
C ARG A 149 -5.93 0.22 3.15
N ARG A 150 -6.54 -0.49 2.20
CA ARG A 150 -7.49 -1.57 2.51
C ARG A 150 -6.78 -2.78 3.11
N LEU A 151 -5.60 -3.14 2.57
CA LEU A 151 -4.78 -4.21 3.14
C LEU A 151 -4.38 -3.90 4.59
N TYR A 152 -3.99 -2.66 4.90
CA TYR A 152 -3.66 -2.26 6.27
C TYR A 152 -4.82 -2.54 7.23
N CYS A 153 -6.05 -2.13 6.86
CA CYS A 153 -7.25 -2.40 7.68
C CYS A 153 -7.43 -3.90 7.94
N LEU A 154 -7.32 -4.72 6.90
CA LEU A 154 -7.47 -6.17 6.97
C LEU A 154 -6.39 -6.81 7.85
N GLN A 155 -5.13 -6.41 7.69
CA GLN A 155 -4.02 -6.95 8.48
C GLN A 155 -4.13 -6.56 9.96
N LYS A 156 -4.61 -5.35 10.28
CA LYS A 156 -4.85 -4.91 11.66
C LYS A 156 -5.90 -5.78 12.38
N VAL A 157 -6.97 -6.18 11.69
CA VAL A 157 -7.97 -7.09 12.27
C VAL A 157 -7.46 -8.52 12.32
N ALA A 158 -6.82 -9.00 11.25
CA ALA A 158 -6.20 -10.33 11.21
C ALA A 158 -5.20 -10.55 12.37
N LEU A 159 -4.44 -9.51 12.71
CA LEU A 159 -3.48 -9.56 13.82
C LEU A 159 -4.15 -9.84 15.18
N LYS A 160 -5.36 -9.31 15.41
CA LYS A 160 -6.13 -9.52 16.65
C LYS A 160 -6.64 -10.96 16.78
N LEU A 161 -6.78 -11.68 15.66
CA LEU A 161 -7.27 -13.06 15.63
C LEU A 161 -6.16 -14.09 15.87
N LEU A 162 -4.88 -13.68 15.87
CA LEU A 162 -3.79 -14.61 16.11
C LEU A 162 -3.94 -15.30 17.49
N PRO A 163 -3.69 -16.62 17.56
CA PRO A 163 -3.02 -17.46 16.56
C PRO A 163 -3.93 -18.06 15.46
N GLN A 164 -5.23 -17.81 15.49
CA GLN A 164 -6.17 -18.38 14.52
C GLN A 164 -6.00 -17.69 13.16
N ARG A 165 -6.02 -18.48 12.09
CA ARG A 165 -5.92 -17.95 10.71
C ARG A 165 -7.26 -17.37 10.27
N CYS A 166 -7.18 -16.35 9.41
CA CYS A 166 -8.34 -15.76 8.75
C CYS A 166 -8.05 -15.54 7.26
N THR A 167 -9.09 -15.51 6.45
CA THR A 167 -9.00 -15.21 5.01
C THR A 167 -9.96 -14.10 4.62
N VAL A 168 -9.69 -13.46 3.48
CA VAL A 168 -10.54 -12.41 2.88
C VAL A 168 -10.69 -12.68 1.39
N ASP A 169 -11.83 -12.32 0.82
CA ASP A 169 -12.02 -12.35 -0.62
C ASP A 169 -11.15 -11.28 -1.30
N VAL A 170 -10.43 -11.70 -2.33
CA VAL A 170 -9.56 -10.84 -3.13
C VAL A 170 -9.82 -11.09 -4.61
N VAL A 171 -9.56 -10.07 -5.42
CA VAL A 171 -9.65 -10.18 -6.87
C VAL A 171 -8.25 -10.30 -7.43
N ALA A 172 -7.92 -11.47 -7.97
CA ALA A 172 -6.61 -11.72 -8.54
C ALA A 172 -6.53 -11.18 -9.96
N GLU A 173 -5.60 -10.26 -10.20
CA GLU A 173 -5.30 -9.76 -11.53
C GLU A 173 -4.35 -10.75 -12.24
N ILE A 174 -4.93 -11.75 -12.92
CA ILE A 174 -4.21 -12.80 -13.65
C ILE A 174 -3.92 -12.35 -15.09
N ARG A 175 -3.35 -11.15 -15.28
CA ARG A 175 -2.98 -10.68 -16.62
C ARG A 175 -1.50 -10.90 -16.91
N LYS A 176 -1.21 -11.46 -18.09
CA LYS A 176 0.15 -11.72 -18.58
C LYS A 176 0.90 -10.44 -18.99
N ASP A 177 0.19 -9.34 -19.19
CA ASP A 177 0.79 -8.10 -19.66
C ASP A 177 1.53 -7.34 -18.55
N ARG A 178 2.86 -7.51 -18.57
CA ARG A 178 3.83 -6.80 -17.71
C ARG A 178 3.86 -5.27 -17.90
N ARG A 179 3.03 -4.71 -18.79
CA ARG A 179 3.03 -3.27 -19.13
C ARG A 179 2.15 -2.41 -18.22
N MET A 180 1.56 -2.96 -17.16
CA MET A 180 0.75 -2.18 -16.23
C MET A 180 1.52 -1.00 -15.63
N ARG A 181 0.89 0.18 -15.69
CA ARG A 181 1.43 1.42 -15.08
C ARG A 181 1.53 1.28 -13.55
N GLU A 182 0.71 0.41 -12.99
CA GLU A 182 0.59 0.06 -11.58
C GLU A 182 1.87 -0.61 -11.07
N ILE A 183 2.44 -1.54 -11.84
CA ILE A 183 3.69 -2.23 -11.50
C ILE A 183 4.85 -1.25 -11.39
N ARG A 184 4.86 -0.16 -12.19
CA ARG A 184 5.89 0.89 -12.07
C ARG A 184 5.84 1.64 -10.75
N LYS A 185 4.68 1.61 -10.06
CA LYS A 185 4.50 2.19 -8.73
C LYS A 185 4.97 1.26 -7.62
N PHE A 186 5.35 0.01 -7.93
CA PHE A 186 5.85 -0.93 -6.94
C PHE A 186 7.23 -0.48 -6.46
N ARG A 187 7.24 0.15 -5.29
CA ARG A 187 8.41 0.79 -4.69
C ARG A 187 8.40 0.52 -3.20
N THR A 188 8.66 -0.74 -2.86
CA THR A 188 8.89 -1.20 -1.49
C THR A 188 10.39 -1.25 -1.22
N MET A 189 10.78 -1.12 0.04
CA MET A 189 12.20 -1.20 0.46
C MET A 189 12.50 -2.54 1.10
N ASP A 190 11.51 -3.08 1.83
CA ASP A 190 11.58 -4.28 2.66
C ASP A 190 10.64 -5.35 2.11
N SER A 191 10.61 -5.48 0.78
CA SER A 191 9.74 -6.40 0.07
C SER A 191 8.24 -6.24 0.38
N GLY A 192 7.81 -5.07 0.87
CA GLY A 192 6.41 -4.79 1.17
C GLY A 192 5.94 -5.36 2.51
N GLN A 193 6.86 -5.66 3.41
CA GLN A 193 6.57 -6.17 4.76
C GLN A 193 6.17 -5.06 5.74
N SER A 194 6.51 -3.81 5.47
CA SER A 194 6.08 -2.64 6.23
C SER A 194 5.55 -1.53 5.34
N ILE A 195 4.85 -0.58 5.97
CA ILE A 195 4.35 0.62 5.33
C ILE A 195 4.47 1.83 6.25
N LEU A 196 4.72 3.00 5.68
CA LEU A 196 4.66 4.28 6.36
C LEU A 196 3.23 4.84 6.23
N VAL A 197 2.55 5.01 7.36
CA VAL A 197 1.19 5.55 7.44
C VAL A 197 1.24 7.00 7.90
N GLY A 198 0.71 7.92 7.11
CA GLY A 198 0.65 9.35 7.45
C GLY A 198 0.27 10.20 6.25
N SER A 199 0.23 11.52 6.42
CA SER A 199 -0.12 12.43 5.34
C SER A 199 0.54 13.79 5.55
N ARG A 200 1.36 14.21 4.59
CA ARG A 200 1.96 15.55 4.60
C ARG A 200 0.90 16.64 4.42
N VAL A 201 -0.14 16.36 3.64
CA VAL A 201 -1.23 17.31 3.36
C VAL A 201 -2.08 17.54 4.61
N ASP A 202 -2.34 16.47 5.36
CA ASP A 202 -3.16 16.53 6.58
C ASP A 202 -2.32 16.80 7.85
N GLY A 203 -1.02 17.09 7.71
CA GLY A 203 -0.11 17.36 8.83
C GLY A 203 0.18 16.16 9.74
N VAL A 204 -0.17 14.94 9.31
CA VAL A 204 0.02 13.71 10.10
C VAL A 204 1.40 13.12 9.81
N PRO A 205 2.29 13.01 10.82
CA PRO A 205 3.62 12.44 10.62
C PRO A 205 3.56 10.99 10.17
N PHE A 206 4.49 10.58 9.31
CA PHE A 206 4.57 9.21 8.84
C PHE A 206 5.12 8.29 9.93
N ARG A 207 4.33 7.30 10.36
CA ARG A 207 4.74 6.24 11.27
C ARG A 207 4.94 4.94 10.50
N ARG A 208 6.07 4.26 10.72
CA ARG A 208 6.30 2.91 10.20
C ARG A 208 5.44 1.91 10.94
N TRP A 209 4.80 1.03 10.18
CA TRP A 209 3.99 -0.07 10.70
C TRP A 209 4.32 -1.36 9.95
N ALA A 210 4.56 -2.43 10.70
CA ALA A 210 4.83 -3.76 10.19
C ALA A 210 4.08 -4.77 11.06
N TRP A 211 3.20 -5.57 10.47
CA TRP A 211 2.35 -6.48 11.25
C TRP A 211 3.17 -7.51 12.05
N ARG A 212 4.33 -7.93 11.53
CA ARG A 212 5.22 -8.90 12.20
C ARG A 212 5.81 -8.34 13.50
N GLU A 213 6.21 -7.07 13.49
CA GLU A 213 6.74 -6.38 14.67
C GLU A 213 5.64 -6.26 15.74
N GLU A 214 4.41 -5.90 15.33
CA GLU A 214 3.26 -5.82 16.23
C GLU A 214 2.86 -7.19 16.80
N ALA A 215 2.90 -8.25 15.99
CA ALA A 215 2.64 -9.63 16.42
C ALA A 215 3.62 -10.09 17.51
N ALA A 216 4.90 -9.75 17.35
CA ALA A 216 5.95 -10.07 18.32
C ALA A 216 5.73 -9.32 19.64
N GLN A 217 5.35 -8.05 19.58
CA GLN A 217 5.08 -7.22 20.77
C GLN A 217 3.87 -7.71 21.57
N GLY A 218 2.79 -8.13 20.90
CA GLY A 218 1.57 -8.63 21.55
C GLY A 218 1.81 -9.90 22.38
N ARG A 219 2.75 -10.77 21.96
CA ARG A 219 3.07 -12.01 22.67
C ARG A 219 3.91 -11.78 23.94
N GLY A 220 4.66 -10.68 24.02
CA GLY A 220 5.56 -10.40 25.14
C GLY A 220 4.89 -9.79 26.39
N ARG A 221 3.73 -9.16 26.25
CA ARG A 221 3.10 -8.41 27.37
C ARG A 221 2.17 -9.24 28.26
N GLY A 222 1.84 -10.48 27.88
CA GLY A 222 0.78 -11.27 28.53
C GLY A 222 1.19 -12.23 29.64
N ARG A 223 2.49 -12.40 29.97
CA ARG A 223 2.91 -13.43 30.94
C ARG A 223 3.93 -12.98 32.00
N GLY A 224 4.26 -11.69 32.09
CA GLY A 224 5.48 -11.26 32.77
C GLY A 224 5.38 -10.57 34.14
N ARG A 225 4.20 -10.22 34.67
CA ARG A 225 4.09 -9.57 36.00
C ARG A 225 2.76 -9.86 36.73
N ARG A 226 2.55 -11.10 37.18
CA ARG A 226 2.18 -11.29 38.59
C ARG A 226 3.54 -11.43 39.28
N ALA A 227 4.13 -10.38 39.84
CA ALA A 227 3.73 -9.82 41.14
C ALA A 227 3.34 -10.92 42.13
N ASP A 228 4.12 -12.00 42.20
CA ASP A 228 4.34 -12.74 43.44
C ASP A 228 5.21 -11.88 44.38
N ASP A 229 4.76 -10.63 44.62
CA ASP A 229 5.14 -9.79 45.75
C ASP A 229 4.17 -10.10 46.89
N VAL A 230 4.10 -11.40 47.23
CA VAL A 230 3.42 -11.95 48.40
C VAL A 230 4.47 -12.78 49.12
N GLY A 231 5.23 -12.12 49.99
CA GLY A 231 6.11 -12.83 50.92
C GLY A 231 7.36 -12.05 51.33
N GLY A 232 7.20 -10.93 52.02
CA GLY A 232 8.33 -10.16 52.52
C GLY A 232 8.03 -9.23 53.70
N HIS A 233 7.10 -9.62 54.58
CA HIS A 233 7.04 -9.03 55.92
C HIS A 233 8.30 -9.38 56.69
N GLY A 234 9.18 -8.41 56.95
CA GLY A 234 10.27 -8.60 57.90
C GLY A 234 11.31 -7.48 57.92
N ALA A 235 11.08 -6.47 58.76
CA ALA A 235 12.05 -5.89 59.70
C ALA A 235 11.92 -4.36 59.82
N LYS A 236 11.33 -3.95 60.95
CA LYS A 236 11.54 -2.65 61.58
C LYS A 236 13.04 -2.44 61.81
N GLY A 237 13.58 -1.34 61.30
CA GLY A 237 14.90 -0.83 61.67
C GLY A 237 14.86 0.69 61.70
N GLY A 238 14.60 1.26 62.87
CA GLY A 238 14.62 2.70 63.09
C GLY A 238 16.05 3.25 63.04
N GLY A 239 16.21 4.40 62.40
CA GLY A 239 17.47 5.15 62.38
C GLY A 239 17.19 6.63 62.13
N LYS A 240 16.93 7.37 63.22
CA LYS A 240 17.06 8.83 63.25
C LYS A 240 18.53 9.20 63.05
N ALA A 241 18.83 10.12 62.14
CA ALA A 241 19.99 11.00 62.28
C ALA A 241 19.75 12.33 61.56
N HIS A 242 19.96 13.39 62.34
CA HIS A 242 19.89 14.80 62.00
C HIS A 242 21.05 15.27 61.11
N GLY A 243 20.83 16.43 60.46
CA GLY A 243 21.87 17.38 60.07
C GLY A 243 22.12 17.39 58.56
N LYS A 244 22.39 18.51 57.90
CA LYS A 244 22.67 19.87 58.36
C LYS A 244 22.58 20.78 57.12
N ALA A 245 22.17 22.01 57.34
CA ALA A 245 22.18 23.09 56.36
C ALA A 245 23.56 23.29 55.71
N GLY A 246 23.55 23.72 54.44
CA GLY A 246 24.72 24.03 53.65
C GLY A 246 24.33 24.79 52.39
N GLU A 247 24.12 26.08 52.57
CA GLU A 247 23.95 27.14 51.60
C GLU A 247 25.19 27.33 50.71
N THR A 248 24.98 27.66 49.42
CA THR A 248 25.83 28.37 48.43
C THR A 248 25.47 27.80 47.04
N GLY A 249 24.90 28.55 46.10
CA GLY A 249 25.44 29.78 45.53
C GLY A 249 26.07 29.42 44.18
N GLY A 250 25.34 29.58 43.07
CA GLY A 250 25.84 29.16 41.76
C GLY A 250 24.99 29.64 40.59
N ARG A 251 25.02 30.95 40.33
CA ARG A 251 24.63 31.56 39.05
C ARG A 251 25.54 31.02 37.93
N GLY A 252 24.93 30.58 36.82
CA GLY A 252 25.59 30.29 35.55
C GLY A 252 24.60 29.49 34.71
N GLY A 253 23.92 30.07 33.73
CA GLY A 253 24.50 30.59 32.50
C GLY A 253 23.58 30.07 31.40
N GLY A 254 22.79 30.95 30.82
CA GLY A 254 21.84 30.59 29.77
C GLY A 254 22.58 30.09 28.53
N ALA A 255 22.27 28.86 28.12
CA ALA A 255 22.54 28.38 26.78
C ALA A 255 21.19 28.10 26.10
N LYS A 256 20.72 29.09 25.33
CA LYS A 256 19.69 28.90 24.32
C LYS A 256 20.26 27.99 23.22
N GLY A 257 20.12 26.68 23.41
CA GLY A 257 20.35 25.68 22.36
C GLY A 257 19.12 25.58 21.48
N ALA A 258 19.01 26.47 20.48
CA ALA A 258 18.07 26.30 19.38
C ALA A 258 18.57 25.15 18.47
N GLY A 259 18.27 23.92 18.84
CA GLY A 259 18.43 22.75 17.98
C GLY A 259 17.26 22.65 17.00
N ARG A 260 17.21 23.55 16.00
CA ARG A 260 16.45 23.28 14.78
C ARG A 260 17.23 22.23 14.00
N GLY A 261 16.82 20.97 14.14
CA GLY A 261 17.24 19.93 13.22
C GLY A 261 16.62 20.20 11.86
N ASP A 262 17.38 20.85 10.98
CA ASP A 262 17.15 20.87 9.54
C ASP A 262 17.17 19.43 9.02
N TRP A 263 15.99 18.83 8.90
CA TRP A 263 15.81 17.71 7.99
C TRP A 263 15.90 18.28 6.57
N ALA A 264 17.10 18.15 6.01
CA ALA A 264 17.42 18.52 4.65
C ALA A 264 16.32 18.04 3.69
N ALA A 265 15.72 19.02 3.02
CA ALA A 265 14.78 18.81 1.95
C ALA A 265 15.46 18.07 0.79
N ASP A 266 14.87 16.95 0.40
CA ASP A 266 15.10 16.36 -0.92
C ASP A 266 14.77 17.43 -1.97
N GLY A 267 15.81 17.86 -2.69
CA GLY A 267 15.75 18.87 -3.72
C GLY A 267 14.81 18.46 -4.86
N GLU A 268 13.69 19.15 -4.95
CA GLU A 268 12.86 19.22 -6.14
C GLU A 268 13.43 20.33 -7.04
N ALA A 269 14.05 19.92 -8.15
CA ALA A 269 14.57 20.82 -9.16
C ALA A 269 13.42 21.53 -9.90
N ALA A 270 13.04 22.70 -9.39
CA ALA A 270 12.22 23.68 -10.11
C ALA A 270 13.16 24.72 -10.74
N GLY A 271 13.14 24.80 -12.07
CA GLY A 271 13.97 25.71 -12.85
C GLY A 271 13.62 27.19 -12.64
N LYS A 272 14.66 28.03 -12.75
CA LYS A 272 14.54 29.44 -13.14
C LYS A 272 15.70 29.85 -14.03
N GLY A 273 15.33 30.24 -15.25
CA GLY A 273 15.88 31.34 -16.04
C GLY A 273 17.39 31.58 -16.04
N GLY A 274 18.07 31.12 -17.09
CA GLY A 274 19.32 31.68 -17.56
C GLY A 274 19.17 32.16 -19.00
N LYS A 275 18.91 33.46 -19.19
CA LYS A 275 19.15 34.15 -20.46
C LYS A 275 20.66 34.15 -20.70
N GLY A 276 21.10 33.51 -21.78
CA GLY A 276 22.48 33.56 -22.24
C GLY A 276 22.52 33.36 -23.74
N GLY A 277 22.49 34.47 -24.48
CA GLY A 277 22.66 34.45 -25.93
C GLY A 277 24.06 33.99 -26.30
N LYS A 278 24.17 33.17 -27.34
CA LYS A 278 25.34 33.16 -28.22
C LYS A 278 24.88 32.85 -29.64
N ALA A 279 25.20 33.81 -30.50
CA ALA A 279 25.03 33.76 -31.93
C ALA A 279 25.80 32.56 -32.52
N GLY A 280 25.15 31.87 -33.45
CA GLY A 280 25.76 30.84 -34.29
C GLY A 280 24.93 30.78 -35.57
N GLY A 281 25.31 31.61 -36.54
CA GLY A 281 24.61 31.69 -37.82
C GLY A 281 24.77 30.41 -38.63
N TYR A 282 23.65 29.91 -39.15
CA TYR A 282 23.67 29.03 -40.30
C TYR A 282 22.69 29.59 -41.35
N LYS A 283 23.27 30.10 -42.44
CA LYS A 283 22.56 30.51 -43.65
C LYS A 283 22.12 29.25 -44.39
N GLY A 284 20.81 29.01 -44.47
CA GLY A 284 20.20 28.01 -45.34
C GLY A 284 19.03 28.63 -46.09
N LYS A 285 19.26 28.91 -47.38
CA LYS A 285 18.28 29.31 -48.41
C LYS A 285 17.06 28.37 -48.33
N GLY A 286 15.82 28.86 -48.26
CA GLY A 286 15.12 29.51 -49.37
C GLY A 286 13.98 28.59 -49.81
N GLY A 287 12.73 29.03 -49.70
CA GLY A 287 11.56 28.24 -50.08
C GLY A 287 10.27 28.92 -49.66
N ALA A 288 9.84 29.88 -50.48
CA ALA A 288 8.61 30.65 -50.33
C ALA A 288 7.37 29.88 -50.80
N LYS A 289 6.20 30.38 -50.35
CA LYS A 289 4.77 30.13 -50.70
C LYS A 289 4.05 29.61 -49.44
N GLY A 290 3.16 30.33 -48.79
CA GLY A 290 2.18 31.31 -49.27
C GLY A 290 0.79 30.76 -48.95
N GLY A 291 0.07 31.38 -48.02
CA GLY A 291 -1.28 30.93 -47.63
C GLY A 291 -1.89 31.79 -46.53
N ALA A 292 -2.77 32.70 -46.95
CA ALA A 292 -3.66 33.53 -46.13
C ALA A 292 -4.39 32.69 -45.05
N GLY A 293 -4.73 33.18 -43.85
CA GLY A 293 -5.20 34.51 -43.49
C GLY A 293 -6.69 34.40 -43.15
N TYR A 294 -7.04 34.32 -41.86
CA TYR A 294 -8.38 34.66 -41.35
C TYR A 294 -8.24 35.14 -39.90
N GLY A 295 -8.41 36.44 -39.70
CA GLY A 295 -8.48 37.08 -38.39
C GLY A 295 -9.92 37.13 -37.90
N GLY A 296 -10.20 36.47 -36.78
CA GLY A 296 -11.44 36.61 -36.02
C GLY A 296 -11.22 37.51 -34.82
N LYS A 297 -11.75 38.74 -34.87
CA LYS A 297 -11.88 39.65 -33.72
C LYS A 297 -12.99 39.14 -32.80
N GLY A 298 -12.64 38.73 -31.59
CA GLY A 298 -13.59 38.44 -30.50
C GLY A 298 -13.59 39.57 -29.47
N SER A 299 -14.66 40.36 -29.44
CA SER A 299 -15.11 41.20 -28.32
C SER A 299 -15.15 40.39 -27.02
N GLY A 300 -14.65 40.85 -25.87
CA GLY A 300 -14.99 42.12 -25.24
C GLY A 300 -16.20 41.93 -24.31
N GLY A 301 -16.03 41.21 -23.20
CA GLY A 301 -17.07 40.99 -22.19
C GLY A 301 -16.52 41.13 -20.77
N LYS A 302 -16.61 42.34 -20.20
CA LYS A 302 -16.39 42.62 -18.78
C LYS A 302 -17.64 42.18 -17.99
N GLY A 303 -17.54 41.08 -17.25
CA GLY A 303 -18.51 40.72 -16.21
C GLY A 303 -18.06 41.24 -14.85
N LYS A 304 -18.78 42.23 -14.32
CA LYS A 304 -18.66 42.73 -12.94
C LYS A 304 -19.12 41.65 -11.94
N GLY A 305 -18.54 41.72 -10.76
CA GLY A 305 -18.76 40.76 -9.68
C GLY A 305 -20.17 40.75 -9.09
N ILE A 306 -20.45 39.64 -8.42
CA ILE A 306 -21.44 39.52 -7.36
C ILE A 306 -20.69 38.84 -6.22
N GLU A 307 -20.38 39.64 -5.20
CA GLU A 307 -20.23 39.14 -3.84
C GLU A 307 -21.64 38.75 -3.40
N ASP A 308 -21.85 37.49 -3.02
CA ASP A 308 -23.01 37.15 -2.20
C ASP A 308 -22.62 36.19 -1.07
N ALA A 309 -23.18 36.54 0.07
CA ALA A 309 -22.86 36.07 1.38
C ALA A 309 -23.36 34.64 1.61
N GLY A 310 -22.76 34.00 2.61
CA GLY A 310 -23.03 32.61 2.97
C GLY A 310 -24.50 32.30 3.26
N LYS A 311 -24.87 31.06 2.92
CA LYS A 311 -25.94 30.32 3.58
C LYS A 311 -25.46 28.89 3.81
N GLY A 312 -25.53 28.48 5.08
CA GLY A 312 -25.12 27.17 5.53
C GLY A 312 -25.93 26.06 4.89
N TYR A 313 -25.23 25.04 4.40
CA TYR A 313 -25.83 23.78 4.05
C TYR A 313 -26.12 22.99 5.33
N LYS A 314 -27.38 23.05 5.79
CA LYS A 314 -27.98 22.00 6.60
C LYS A 314 -28.28 20.82 5.67
N GLY A 315 -27.48 19.77 5.78
CA GLY A 315 -27.76 18.49 5.11
C GLY A 315 -29.06 17.87 5.65
N PRO A 316 -29.82 17.16 4.79
CA PRO A 316 -31.12 16.60 5.16
C PRO A 316 -30.98 15.45 6.16
N GLY A 317 -31.89 15.45 7.14
CA GLY A 317 -32.01 14.43 8.16
C GLY A 317 -32.29 13.06 7.55
N TYR A 318 -31.53 12.07 8.00
CA TYR A 318 -31.86 10.67 7.80
C TYR A 318 -33.09 10.33 8.65
N VAL A 319 -34.21 10.11 7.97
CA VAL A 319 -35.45 9.61 8.55
C VAL A 319 -35.23 8.15 8.93
N GLN A 320 -35.57 7.83 10.19
CA GLN A 320 -35.66 6.47 10.71
C GLN A 320 -36.71 5.68 9.91
N SER A 321 -36.30 4.60 9.25
CA SER A 321 -37.20 3.56 8.77
C SER A 321 -37.09 2.32 9.66
N SER A 322 -38.04 2.26 10.58
CA SER A 322 -38.86 1.08 10.96
C SER A 322 -38.29 -0.33 10.71
N ALA A 323 -38.12 -1.04 11.83
CA ALA A 323 -38.03 -2.48 11.94
C ALA A 323 -39.27 -3.19 11.33
N PRO A 324 -39.10 -4.40 10.77
CA PRO A 324 -40.20 -5.34 10.67
C PRO A 324 -40.27 -6.29 11.86
N ALA A 325 -41.52 -6.53 12.23
CA ALA A 325 -42.06 -7.28 13.35
C ALA A 325 -41.53 -8.69 13.55
N ALA A 326 -41.48 -9.06 14.83
CA ALA A 326 -41.49 -10.43 15.30
C ALA A 326 -42.68 -11.22 14.75
N GLN A 327 -42.44 -12.44 14.29
CA GLN A 327 -43.46 -13.48 14.22
C GLN A 327 -42.97 -14.69 15.01
N SER A 328 -43.57 -14.85 16.18
CA SER A 328 -43.61 -16.06 16.97
C SER A 328 -44.68 -17.00 16.41
N THR A 329 -44.33 -18.23 16.05
CA THR A 329 -45.27 -19.35 16.12
C THR A 329 -44.56 -20.69 16.29
N ALA A 330 -45.12 -21.47 17.21
CA ALA A 330 -45.21 -22.94 17.22
C ALA A 330 -43.97 -23.76 17.62
N THR A 331 -43.91 -23.98 18.93
CA THR A 331 -43.74 -25.29 19.58
C THR A 331 -43.90 -26.52 18.67
N HIS A 332 -42.87 -27.37 18.61
CA HIS A 332 -42.99 -28.81 18.38
C HIS A 332 -42.18 -29.56 19.42
N SER A 333 -42.88 -30.01 20.46
CA SER A 333 -42.47 -31.08 21.36
C SER A 333 -42.52 -32.42 20.61
N GLY A 334 -41.39 -33.09 20.47
CA GLY A 334 -41.28 -34.43 19.90
C GLY A 334 -40.38 -35.29 20.80
N GLY A 335 -40.87 -36.47 21.17
CA GLY A 335 -40.29 -37.36 22.19
C GLY A 335 -38.84 -37.77 21.91
N GLY A 336 -38.06 -38.14 22.92
CA GLY A 336 -38.32 -39.34 23.71
C GLY A 336 -37.51 -40.49 23.11
N GLY A 337 -36.27 -40.66 23.59
CA GLY A 337 -35.35 -41.65 23.04
C GLY A 337 -34.22 -42.01 24.01
N ARG A 338 -34.57 -42.47 25.21
CA ARG A 338 -33.63 -43.15 26.11
C ARG A 338 -33.22 -44.48 25.46
N ARG A 339 -31.98 -44.62 25.03
CA ARG A 339 -31.35 -45.93 24.84
C ARG A 339 -30.25 -46.14 25.88
N ARG A 340 -30.63 -46.83 26.95
CA ARG A 340 -29.72 -47.63 27.78
C ARG A 340 -29.33 -48.86 26.95
N GLY A 341 -28.04 -49.04 26.70
CA GLY A 341 -27.46 -50.28 26.21
C GLY A 341 -26.34 -50.69 27.16
N GLY A 342 -26.67 -51.50 28.16
CA GLY A 342 -25.69 -52.21 28.95
C GLY A 342 -25.13 -53.38 28.13
N GLY A 343 -23.81 -53.53 28.16
CA GLY A 343 -23.11 -54.70 27.64
C GLY A 343 -22.07 -55.11 28.69
N ARG A 344 -22.47 -56.05 29.54
CA ARG A 344 -21.65 -56.73 30.55
C ARG A 344 -21.48 -58.17 30.06
N GLY A 345 -20.25 -58.66 30.06
CA GLY A 345 -19.91 -60.06 29.79
C GLY A 345 -18.69 -60.13 28.87
N GLY A 346 -17.60 -60.81 29.20
CA GLY A 346 -17.30 -61.66 30.35
C GLY A 346 -16.09 -62.53 29.99
N ARG A 347 -15.32 -62.87 31.03
CA ARG A 347 -14.19 -63.81 31.08
C ARG A 347 -12.88 -63.39 30.43
#